data_AF-A0A0P9MCI7-F1
#
_entry.id   AF-A0A0P9MCI7-F1
#
_cell.length_a   1.000
_cell.length_b   1.000
_cell.length_c   1.000
_cell.angle_alpha   90.00
_cell.angle_beta   90.00
_cell.angle_gamma   90.00
#
_symmetry.space_group_name_H-M   'P 1'
#
loop_
_entity.id
_entity.type
_entity.pdbx_description
1 polymer ?
#
loop_
_entity_poly.entity_id
_entity_poly.type
_entity_poly.pdbx_seq_one_letter_code
_entity_poly.pdbx_strand_id
1 'polypeptide(L)'
;MRTCPVCSCRFRNFYPLGRSHLEILHRLNVHYCIEDFETLNVGQYSCPECMASDRDRLYALFAMNMLDNPPGKPLRILDIAPAVVLSKFLRSLPNARYRSADLFSPLADDVVDIMDMHMYADESFDFIVCSHVLEHVPDDRKAMSELFRVLAKGGSAILMVPILLTATETEEDPDEASVDERWARFGQDDHVRMYARQDFQSRLTQAGFDVKALGSQAFGEGVFKQHGITEQSVLYIGQKS
;
A
#
# COMPACT_ATOMS: atom_id res chain seq x y z
N MET A 1 -22.48 -1.05 -13.15
CA MET A 1 -21.26 -0.91 -13.98
C MET A 1 -20.13 -0.51 -13.04
N ARG A 2 -18.94 -1.09 -13.18
CA ARG A 2 -17.77 -0.70 -12.38
C ARG A 2 -17.11 0.54 -12.97
N THR A 3 -16.44 1.32 -12.15
CA THR A 3 -15.68 2.51 -12.58
C THR A 3 -14.28 2.45 -12.03
N CYS A 4 -13.25 2.70 -12.85
CA CYS A 4 -11.89 2.85 -12.36
C CYS A 4 -11.65 4.32 -11.95
N PRO A 5 -11.35 4.63 -10.67
CA PRO A 5 -11.03 6.00 -10.23
C PRO A 5 -9.72 6.54 -10.80
N VAL A 6 -8.82 5.65 -11.27
CA VAL A 6 -7.51 6.04 -11.81
C VAL A 6 -7.62 6.56 -13.26
N CYS A 7 -8.32 5.82 -14.13
CA CYS A 7 -8.49 6.21 -15.55
C CYS A 7 -9.88 6.76 -15.91
N SER A 8 -10.83 6.78 -14.96
CA SER A 8 -12.23 7.19 -15.15
C SER A 8 -13.06 6.33 -16.12
N CYS A 9 -12.50 5.29 -16.73
CA CYS A 9 -13.22 4.38 -17.61
C CYS A 9 -14.20 3.48 -16.83
N ARG A 10 -15.24 3.03 -17.54
CA ARG A 10 -16.31 2.18 -16.99
C ARG A 10 -16.33 0.81 -17.64
N PHE A 11 -16.57 -0.22 -16.85
CA PHE A 11 -16.53 -1.62 -17.28
C PHE A 11 -17.68 -2.41 -16.69
N ARG A 12 -18.01 -3.56 -17.28
CA ARG A 12 -18.91 -4.52 -16.61
C ARG A 12 -18.23 -5.13 -15.39
N ASN A 13 -16.96 -5.51 -15.52
CA ASN A 13 -16.12 -6.12 -14.50
C ASN A 13 -14.65 -5.74 -14.72
N PHE A 14 -13.85 -5.82 -13.67
CA PHE A 14 -12.39 -5.83 -13.75
C PHE A 14 -11.85 -7.24 -14.04
N TYR A 15 -10.58 -7.35 -14.44
CA TYR A 15 -9.94 -8.64 -14.63
C TYR A 15 -9.58 -9.29 -13.29
N PRO A 16 -9.67 -10.62 -13.17
CA PRO A 16 -9.24 -11.32 -11.97
C PRO A 16 -7.71 -11.27 -11.80
N LEU A 17 -7.25 -11.56 -10.59
CA LEU A 17 -5.83 -11.76 -10.30
C LEU A 17 -5.30 -12.97 -11.09
N GLY A 18 -4.03 -12.91 -11.51
CA GLY A 18 -3.37 -14.01 -12.20
C GLY A 18 -3.26 -15.28 -11.33
N ARG A 19 -3.23 -16.45 -11.97
CA ARG A 19 -3.25 -17.75 -11.27
C ARG A 19 -1.90 -18.22 -10.72
N SER A 20 -0.79 -17.58 -11.10
CA SER A 20 0.55 -18.02 -10.70
C SER A 20 0.73 -18.13 -9.18
N HIS A 21 0.20 -17.17 -8.42
CA HIS A 21 0.27 -17.19 -6.96
C HIS A 21 -0.48 -18.41 -6.38
N LEU A 22 -1.68 -18.69 -6.89
CA LEU A 22 -2.48 -19.84 -6.47
C LEU A 22 -1.76 -21.17 -6.70
N GLU A 23 -1.07 -21.30 -7.84
CA GLU A 23 -0.31 -22.51 -8.18
C GLU A 23 0.85 -22.75 -7.19
N ILE A 24 1.55 -21.69 -6.79
CA ILE A 24 2.64 -21.76 -5.81
C ILE A 24 2.11 -22.13 -4.42
N LEU A 25 1.08 -21.43 -3.94
CA LEU A 25 0.48 -21.68 -2.63
C LEU A 25 -0.07 -23.12 -2.54
N HIS A 26 -0.71 -23.62 -3.60
CA HIS A 26 -1.18 -25.00 -3.66
C HIS A 26 -0.03 -26.01 -3.68
N ARG A 27 1.03 -25.76 -4.47
CA ARG A 27 2.22 -26.63 -4.52
C ARG A 27 2.87 -26.77 -3.15
N LEU A 28 2.92 -25.68 -2.38
CA LEU A 28 3.54 -25.64 -1.05
C LEU A 28 2.60 -26.09 0.08
N ASN A 29 1.32 -26.34 -0.22
CA ASN A 29 0.31 -26.76 0.75
C ASN A 29 0.26 -25.84 1.98
N VAL A 30 0.23 -24.53 1.73
CA VAL A 30 0.19 -23.50 2.78
C VAL A 30 -1.11 -23.57 3.60
N HIS A 31 -1.08 -23.02 4.81
CA HIS A 31 -2.19 -23.09 5.78
C HIS A 31 -3.21 -21.93 5.66
N TYR A 32 -3.07 -21.06 4.67
CA TYR A 32 -3.96 -19.92 4.40
C TYR A 32 -4.41 -19.86 2.94
N CYS A 33 -5.48 -19.11 2.68
CA CYS A 33 -6.02 -18.87 1.34
C CYS A 33 -5.67 -17.46 0.87
N ILE A 34 -5.59 -17.24 -0.44
CA ILE A 34 -5.31 -15.90 -0.99
C ILE A 34 -6.44 -14.90 -0.69
N GLU A 35 -7.67 -15.39 -0.52
CA GLU A 35 -8.83 -14.58 -0.12
C GLU A 35 -8.82 -14.18 1.35
N ASP A 36 -7.94 -14.77 2.18
CA ASP A 36 -7.76 -14.41 3.59
C ASP A 36 -6.97 -13.09 3.76
N PHE A 37 -6.41 -12.55 2.66
CA PHE A 37 -5.75 -11.25 2.69
C PHE A 37 -6.75 -10.09 2.69
N GLU A 38 -6.53 -9.15 3.61
CA GLU A 38 -7.46 -8.05 3.90
C GLU A 38 -7.80 -7.19 2.68
N THR A 39 -6.79 -6.76 1.93
CA THR A 39 -6.98 -5.86 0.79
C THR A 39 -6.56 -6.55 -0.50
N LEU A 40 -7.33 -7.57 -0.87
CA LEU A 40 -7.17 -8.29 -2.12
C LEU A 40 -8.51 -8.78 -2.69
N ASN A 41 -8.90 -8.23 -3.85
CA ASN A 41 -10.07 -8.65 -4.60
C ASN A 41 -9.66 -9.52 -5.79
N VAL A 42 -9.48 -10.81 -5.53
CA VAL A 42 -9.03 -11.81 -6.53
C VAL A 42 -9.91 -11.86 -7.78
N GLY A 43 -11.21 -11.56 -7.66
CA GLY A 43 -12.16 -11.63 -8.76
C GLY A 43 -12.29 -10.33 -9.56
N GLN A 44 -11.80 -9.21 -9.03
CA GLN A 44 -11.93 -7.86 -9.62
C GLN A 44 -10.64 -7.07 -9.40
N TYR A 45 -9.49 -7.63 -9.76
CA TYR A 45 -8.18 -7.09 -9.43
C TYR A 45 -7.73 -5.96 -10.39
N SER A 46 -7.52 -6.25 -11.67
CA SER A 46 -6.88 -5.30 -12.60
C SER A 46 -7.86 -4.55 -13.51
N CYS A 47 -7.61 -3.27 -13.72
CA CYS A 47 -8.35 -2.45 -14.67
C CYS A 47 -8.11 -2.87 -16.13
N PRO A 48 -9.14 -3.13 -16.96
CA PRO A 48 -8.95 -3.49 -18.36
C PRO A 48 -8.27 -2.44 -19.25
N GLU A 49 -8.27 -1.18 -18.84
CA GLU A 49 -7.68 -0.09 -19.61
C GLU A 49 -6.29 0.30 -19.08
N CYS A 50 -6.22 0.67 -17.80
CA CYS A 50 -4.99 1.22 -17.23
C CYS A 50 -4.22 0.22 -16.36
N MET A 51 -4.68 -1.02 -16.21
CA MET A 51 -4.08 -2.07 -15.37
C MET A 51 -3.98 -1.78 -13.87
N ALA A 52 -4.48 -0.62 -13.38
CA ALA A 52 -4.58 -0.33 -11.95
C ALA A 52 -5.15 -1.51 -11.17
N SER A 53 -4.49 -1.90 -10.09
CA SER A 53 -4.94 -2.89 -9.12
C SER A 53 -6.15 -2.36 -8.31
N ASP A 54 -6.75 -3.21 -7.49
CA ASP A 54 -7.76 -2.81 -6.51
C ASP A 54 -7.19 -1.84 -5.46
N ARG A 55 -5.94 -2.04 -5.06
CA ARG A 55 -5.19 -1.13 -4.18
C ARG A 55 -5.00 0.25 -4.81
N ASP A 56 -4.53 0.32 -6.04
CA ASP A 56 -4.37 1.61 -6.75
C ASP A 56 -5.69 2.38 -6.81
N ARG A 57 -6.80 1.66 -7.01
CA ARG A 57 -8.14 2.25 -7.00
C ARG A 57 -8.54 2.75 -5.62
N LEU A 58 -8.25 2.00 -4.56
CA LEU A 58 -8.50 2.42 -3.18
C LEU A 58 -7.69 3.67 -2.83
N TYR A 59 -6.42 3.74 -3.23
CA TYR A 59 -5.54 4.89 -2.99
C TYR A 59 -6.02 6.12 -3.75
N ALA A 60 -6.43 5.95 -5.01
CA ALA A 60 -7.00 7.03 -5.81
C ALA A 60 -8.29 7.58 -5.18
N LEU A 61 -9.17 6.72 -4.66
CA LEU A 61 -10.38 7.17 -3.97
C LEU A 61 -10.06 8.00 -2.73
N PHE A 62 -9.06 7.61 -1.93
CA PHE A 62 -8.63 8.40 -0.79
C PHE A 62 -8.04 9.74 -1.22
N ALA A 63 -7.10 9.73 -2.17
CA ALA A 63 -6.42 10.93 -2.63
C ALA A 63 -7.37 11.96 -3.27
N MET A 64 -8.44 11.52 -3.93
CA MET A 64 -9.42 12.43 -4.54
C MET A 64 -10.43 13.01 -3.55
N ASN A 65 -10.82 12.24 -2.53
CA ASN A 65 -12.01 12.56 -1.74
C ASN A 65 -11.73 12.90 -0.27
N MET A 66 -10.56 12.51 0.25
CA MET A 66 -10.26 12.56 1.69
C MET A 66 -8.91 13.19 2.02
N LEU A 67 -7.97 13.23 1.07
CA LEU A 67 -6.69 13.89 1.26
C LEU A 67 -6.88 15.42 1.33
N ASP A 68 -6.35 16.04 2.38
CA ASP A 68 -6.34 17.50 2.50
C ASP A 68 -5.35 18.10 1.49
N ASN A 69 -5.88 18.77 0.47
CA ASN A 69 -5.12 19.40 -0.60
C ASN A 69 -5.69 20.81 -0.90
N PRO A 70 -5.40 21.80 -0.04
CA PRO A 70 -5.93 23.14 -0.20
C PRO A 70 -5.40 23.81 -1.48
N PRO A 71 -6.26 24.52 -2.23
CA PRO A 71 -5.86 25.16 -3.47
C PRO A 71 -4.75 26.21 -3.23
N GLY A 72 -3.80 26.29 -4.16
CA GLY A 72 -2.71 27.27 -4.13
C GLY A 72 -1.52 26.88 -3.25
N LYS A 73 -1.58 25.79 -2.48
CA LYS A 73 -0.43 25.21 -1.79
C LYS A 73 0.11 24.03 -2.60
N PRO A 74 1.43 23.92 -2.82
CA PRO A 74 2.00 22.71 -3.39
C PRO A 74 1.78 21.50 -2.48
N LEU A 75 1.36 20.38 -3.06
CA LEU A 75 1.23 19.09 -2.37
C LEU A 75 2.51 18.28 -2.64
N ARG A 76 3.43 18.22 -1.67
CA ARG A 76 4.69 17.46 -1.80
C ARG A 76 4.40 15.98 -1.56
N ILE A 77 4.53 15.17 -2.60
CA ILE A 77 4.21 13.74 -2.56
C ILE A 77 5.51 12.95 -2.62
N LEU A 78 5.66 11.97 -1.72
CA LEU A 78 6.66 10.91 -1.82
C LEU A 78 5.98 9.58 -2.11
N ASP A 79 6.38 8.93 -3.19
CA ASP A 79 5.89 7.60 -3.61
C ASP A 79 7.03 6.58 -3.48
N ILE A 80 6.94 5.72 -2.47
CA ILE A 80 7.93 4.67 -2.21
C ILE A 80 7.60 3.45 -3.07
N ALA A 81 8.61 2.92 -3.77
CA ALA A 81 8.47 1.81 -4.70
C ALA A 81 7.40 2.07 -5.79
N PRO A 82 7.62 3.08 -6.66
CA PRO A 82 6.58 3.61 -7.53
C PRO A 82 6.08 2.59 -8.57
N ALA A 83 4.76 2.51 -8.71
CA ALA A 83 4.11 1.77 -9.79
C ALA A 83 3.65 2.73 -10.90
N VAL A 84 3.98 2.42 -12.16
CA VAL A 84 3.76 3.28 -13.35
C VAL A 84 2.38 3.96 -13.37
N VAL A 85 1.32 3.19 -13.10
CA VAL A 85 -0.07 3.63 -13.19
C VAL A 85 -0.44 4.58 -12.05
N LEU A 86 -0.06 4.23 -10.82
CA LEU A 86 -0.31 5.04 -9.63
C LEU A 86 0.52 6.33 -9.66
N SER A 87 1.79 6.25 -10.04
CA SER A 87 2.67 7.42 -10.17
C SER A 87 2.11 8.42 -11.18
N LYS A 88 1.58 7.96 -12.32
CA LYS A 88 0.91 8.85 -13.29
C LYS A 88 -0.30 9.55 -12.68
N PHE A 89 -1.10 8.84 -11.90
CA PHE A 89 -2.25 9.41 -11.20
C PHE A 89 -1.83 10.42 -10.13
N LEU A 90 -0.87 10.09 -9.27
CA LEU A 90 -0.37 10.98 -8.22
C LEU A 90 0.21 12.28 -8.79
N ARG A 91 0.96 12.18 -9.90
CA ARG A 91 1.46 13.36 -10.66
C ARG A 91 0.33 14.23 -11.23
N SER A 92 -0.86 13.67 -11.44
CA SER A 92 -2.03 14.40 -11.97
C SER A 92 -2.86 15.12 -10.91
N LEU A 93 -2.59 14.88 -9.62
CA LEU A 93 -3.31 15.57 -8.55
C LEU A 93 -3.06 17.09 -8.59
N PRO A 94 -4.04 17.92 -8.21
CA PRO A 94 -3.87 19.38 -8.17
C PRO A 94 -2.67 19.79 -7.32
N ASN A 95 -1.84 20.69 -7.84
CA ASN A 95 -0.65 21.24 -7.18
C ASN A 95 0.43 20.20 -6.78
N ALA A 96 0.39 18.99 -7.35
CA ALA A 96 1.32 17.93 -7.01
C ALA A 96 2.78 18.31 -7.33
N ARG A 97 3.64 18.20 -6.32
CA ARG A 97 5.10 18.14 -6.43
C ARG A 97 5.52 16.73 -6.07
N TYR A 98 5.51 15.87 -7.07
CA TYR A 98 5.76 14.45 -6.91
C TYR A 98 7.26 14.14 -6.95
N ARG A 99 7.68 13.25 -6.05
CA ARG A 99 8.96 12.53 -6.07
C ARG A 99 8.71 11.06 -5.77
N SER A 100 9.51 10.18 -6.35
CA SER A 100 9.52 8.76 -6.01
C SER A 100 10.89 8.29 -5.53
N ALA A 101 10.88 7.27 -4.67
CA ALA A 101 12.08 6.70 -4.07
C ALA A 101 12.01 5.17 -4.06
N ASP A 102 13.12 4.52 -4.35
CA ASP A 102 13.28 3.07 -4.27
C ASP A 102 14.77 2.72 -4.19
N LEU A 103 15.12 1.59 -3.58
CA LEU A 103 16.52 1.17 -3.47
C LEU A 103 17.08 0.59 -4.77
N PHE A 104 16.24 0.00 -5.62
CA PHE A 104 16.64 -0.77 -6.80
C PHE A 104 15.89 -0.39 -8.09
N SER A 105 14.68 0.15 -7.99
CA SER A 105 13.81 0.40 -9.14
C SER A 105 14.31 1.55 -10.01
N PRO A 106 14.51 1.32 -11.33
CA PRO A 106 14.88 2.40 -12.25
C PRO A 106 13.73 3.38 -12.52
N LEU A 107 12.53 3.13 -11.99
CA LEU A 107 11.38 4.04 -12.08
C LEU A 107 11.43 5.14 -11.01
N ALA A 108 12.24 4.98 -9.98
CA ALA A 108 12.35 5.97 -8.91
C ALA A 108 13.16 7.20 -9.35
N ASP A 109 12.73 8.37 -8.89
CA ASP A 109 13.47 9.61 -9.10
C ASP A 109 14.77 9.61 -8.27
N ASP A 110 14.72 9.02 -7.06
CA ASP A 110 15.82 8.94 -6.11
C ASP A 110 16.12 7.48 -5.70
N VAL A 111 17.40 7.13 -5.59
CA VAL A 111 17.84 5.82 -5.07
C VAL A 111 17.98 5.89 -3.56
N VAL A 112 17.07 5.25 -2.82
CA VAL A 112 16.94 5.44 -1.36
C VAL A 112 16.61 4.13 -0.65
N ASP A 113 17.31 3.85 0.45
CA ASP A 113 16.87 2.85 1.42
C ASP A 113 15.81 3.48 2.33
N ILE A 114 14.59 2.91 2.36
CA ILE A 114 13.51 3.43 3.21
C ILE A 114 13.84 3.39 4.70
N MET A 115 14.77 2.52 5.13
CA MET A 115 15.26 2.49 6.52
C MET A 115 16.26 3.61 6.85
N ASP A 116 16.77 4.31 5.84
CA ASP A 116 17.71 5.43 5.95
C ASP A 116 17.48 6.45 4.82
N MET A 117 16.51 7.34 5.03
CA MET A 117 16.14 8.41 4.11
C MET A 117 16.86 9.73 4.43
N HIS A 118 18.14 9.68 4.86
CA HIS A 118 18.91 10.86 5.28
C HIS A 118 19.02 11.97 4.21
N MET A 119 18.83 11.66 2.93
CA MET A 119 18.80 12.68 1.86
C MET A 119 17.57 13.58 1.90
N TYR A 120 16.51 13.15 2.59
CA TYR A 120 15.31 13.94 2.81
C TYR A 120 15.36 14.59 4.20
N ALA A 121 15.08 15.90 4.22
CA ALA A 121 14.94 16.64 5.47
C ALA A 121 13.66 16.19 6.22
N ASP A 122 13.64 16.43 7.52
CA ASP A 122 12.43 16.25 8.32
C ASP A 122 11.28 17.09 7.75
N GLU A 123 10.05 16.56 7.83
CA GLU A 123 8.83 17.28 7.43
C GLU A 123 8.83 17.78 5.96
N SER A 124 9.54 17.07 5.07
CA SER A 124 9.70 17.42 3.65
C SER A 124 8.52 17.04 2.76
N PHE A 125 7.62 16.15 3.18
CA PHE A 125 6.49 15.67 2.37
C PHE A 125 5.15 15.85 3.08
N ASP A 126 4.13 16.30 2.33
CA ASP A 126 2.78 16.48 2.85
C ASP A 126 1.94 15.19 2.70
N PHE A 127 2.26 14.38 1.71
CA PHE A 127 1.61 13.10 1.46
C PHE A 127 2.63 12.02 1.10
N ILE A 128 2.53 10.85 1.73
CA ILE A 128 3.40 9.70 1.44
C ILE A 128 2.53 8.51 1.01
N VAL A 129 2.99 7.78 0.00
CA VAL A 129 2.45 6.46 -0.35
C VAL A 129 3.56 5.44 -0.14
N CYS A 130 3.34 4.50 0.79
CA CYS A 130 4.21 3.36 1.02
C CYS A 130 3.33 2.11 1.04
N SER A 131 3.30 1.40 -0.09
CA SER A 131 2.41 0.28 -0.32
C SER A 131 3.21 -0.95 -0.69
N HIS A 132 3.12 -1.99 0.14
CA HIS A 132 3.78 -3.28 -0.08
C HIS A 132 5.31 -3.15 -0.19
N VAL A 133 5.91 -2.60 0.86
CA VAL A 133 7.36 -2.35 0.96
C VAL A 133 7.87 -2.78 2.34
N LEU A 134 7.11 -2.47 3.40
CA LEU A 134 7.50 -2.73 4.78
C LEU A 134 7.59 -4.23 5.11
N GLU A 135 7.07 -5.13 4.28
CA GLU A 135 7.20 -6.58 4.41
C GLU A 135 8.52 -7.14 3.84
N HIS A 136 9.25 -6.33 3.06
CA HIS A 136 10.50 -6.73 2.41
C HIS A 136 11.76 -6.28 3.17
N VAL A 137 11.64 -5.26 4.01
CA VAL A 137 12.80 -4.67 4.71
C VAL A 137 13.17 -5.46 5.96
N PRO A 138 14.44 -5.60 6.36
CA PRO A 138 14.79 -6.35 7.57
C PRO A 138 14.29 -5.67 8.86
N ASP A 139 14.24 -4.33 8.93
CA ASP A 139 13.81 -3.56 10.10
C ASP A 139 12.70 -2.56 9.71
N ASP A 140 11.46 -3.02 9.76
CA ASP A 140 10.27 -2.23 9.41
C ASP A 140 10.07 -1.02 10.35
N ARG A 141 10.47 -1.12 11.61
CA ARG A 141 10.33 -0.05 12.60
C ARG A 141 11.23 1.13 12.27
N LYS A 142 12.44 0.89 11.77
CA LYS A 142 13.30 1.96 11.24
C LYS A 142 12.65 2.63 10.04
N ALA A 143 12.16 1.85 9.08
CA ALA A 143 11.47 2.39 7.91
C ALA A 143 10.25 3.24 8.30
N MET A 144 9.41 2.75 9.22
CA MET A 144 8.26 3.50 9.75
C MET A 144 8.69 4.80 10.46
N SER A 145 9.79 4.77 11.20
CA SER A 145 10.34 5.96 11.87
C SER A 145 10.83 7.00 10.87
N GLU A 146 11.51 6.58 9.80
CA GLU A 146 11.93 7.46 8.71
C GLU A 146 10.73 8.04 7.95
N LEU A 147 9.72 7.23 7.64
CA LEU A 147 8.46 7.69 7.05
C LEU A 147 7.79 8.76 7.92
N PHE A 148 7.74 8.56 9.24
CA PHE A 148 7.20 9.55 10.17
C PHE A 148 8.05 10.83 10.24
N ARG A 149 9.39 10.69 10.21
CA ARG A 149 10.32 11.82 10.24
C ARG A 149 10.13 12.74 9.04
N VAL A 150 10.10 12.18 7.82
CA VAL A 150 9.99 12.96 6.58
C VAL A 150 8.56 13.44 6.29
N LEU A 151 7.54 12.84 6.91
CA LEU A 151 6.17 13.35 6.86
C LEU A 151 6.07 14.69 7.59
N ALA A 152 5.44 15.67 6.96
CA ALA A 152 5.16 16.98 7.53
C ALA A 152 4.06 16.91 8.60
N LYS A 153 4.09 17.83 9.56
CA LYS A 153 2.96 18.01 10.49
C LYS A 153 1.69 18.35 9.72
N GLY A 154 0.59 17.71 10.11
CA GLY A 154 -0.68 17.71 9.37
C GLY A 154 -0.67 16.85 8.10
N GLY A 155 0.45 16.23 7.75
CA GLY A 155 0.57 15.34 6.60
C GLY A 155 -0.11 14.00 6.82
N SER A 156 -0.37 13.29 5.72
CA SER A 156 -0.95 11.94 5.73
C SER A 156 -0.07 10.95 4.96
N ALA A 157 -0.07 9.68 5.38
CA ALA A 157 0.64 8.60 4.71
C ALA A 157 -0.30 7.42 4.48
N ILE A 158 -0.38 6.91 3.25
CA ILE A 158 -0.93 5.58 2.97
C ILE A 158 0.16 4.56 3.33
N LEU A 159 -0.15 3.64 4.26
CA LEU A 159 0.80 2.68 4.82
C LEU A 159 0.19 1.28 4.70
N MET A 160 0.55 0.55 3.64
CA MET A 160 -0.14 -0.69 3.29
C MET A 160 0.84 -1.85 3.21
N VAL A 161 0.43 -2.99 3.75
CA VAL A 161 1.16 -4.28 3.72
C VAL A 161 0.14 -5.40 3.51
N PRO A 162 0.57 -6.62 3.10
CA PRO A 162 -0.29 -7.79 3.13
C PRO A 162 -0.63 -8.12 4.60
N ILE A 163 -1.89 -7.95 4.96
CA ILE A 163 -2.44 -8.38 6.25
C ILE A 163 -3.18 -9.70 6.03
N LEU A 164 -2.72 -10.76 6.69
CA LEU A 164 -3.43 -12.04 6.73
C LEU A 164 -4.46 -12.01 7.86
N LEU A 165 -5.75 -12.07 7.52
CA LEU A 165 -6.83 -11.89 8.51
C LEU A 165 -6.93 -13.03 9.53
N THR A 166 -6.40 -14.21 9.18
CA THR A 166 -6.33 -15.38 10.05
C THR A 166 -5.12 -15.36 10.98
N ALA A 167 -4.14 -14.48 10.74
CA ALA A 167 -2.97 -14.34 11.59
C ALA A 167 -3.31 -13.61 12.89
N THR A 168 -2.92 -14.21 14.02
CA THR A 168 -3.08 -13.61 15.36
C THR A 168 -1.81 -12.89 15.84
N GLU A 169 -0.66 -13.29 15.31
CA GLU A 169 0.66 -12.71 15.59
C GLU A 169 1.41 -12.47 14.27
N THR A 170 2.25 -11.44 14.22
CA THR A 170 3.14 -11.24 13.07
C THR A 170 4.26 -12.25 13.13
N GLU A 171 4.44 -13.02 12.06
CA GLU A 171 5.59 -13.89 11.88
C GLU A 171 6.65 -13.13 11.06
N GLU A 172 7.90 -13.13 11.50
CA GLU A 172 9.00 -12.52 10.74
C GLU A 172 10.33 -13.25 10.93
N ASP A 173 11.11 -13.34 9.86
CA ASP A 173 12.45 -13.93 9.82
C ASP A 173 13.26 -13.29 8.67
N PRO A 174 14.00 -12.20 8.94
CA PRO A 174 14.83 -11.53 7.94
C PRO A 174 15.98 -12.37 7.38
N ASP A 175 16.38 -13.42 8.09
CA ASP A 175 17.54 -14.25 7.74
C ASP A 175 17.13 -15.51 6.94
N GLU A 176 15.83 -15.80 6.81
CA GLU A 176 15.34 -16.92 6.00
C GLU A 176 15.77 -16.73 4.54
N ALA A 177 16.45 -17.73 3.98
CA ALA A 177 17.03 -17.67 2.62
C ALA A 177 16.30 -18.59 1.62
N SER A 178 15.47 -19.52 2.10
CA SER A 178 14.71 -20.43 1.26
C SER A 178 13.51 -19.72 0.64
N VAL A 179 13.49 -19.64 -0.69
CA VAL A 179 12.37 -19.08 -1.46
C VAL A 179 11.05 -19.80 -1.15
N ASP A 180 11.07 -21.13 -1.07
CA ASP A 180 9.85 -21.92 -0.79
C ASP A 180 9.36 -21.69 0.65
N GLU A 181 10.26 -21.51 1.63
CA GLU A 181 9.88 -21.17 3.01
C GLU A 181 9.30 -19.76 3.10
N ARG A 182 9.88 -18.78 2.40
CA ARG A 182 9.33 -17.41 2.35
C ARG A 182 7.94 -17.39 1.72
N TRP A 183 7.72 -18.14 0.65
CA TRP A 183 6.37 -18.31 0.10
C TRP A 183 5.41 -18.94 1.11
N ALA A 184 5.84 -19.97 1.84
CA ALA A 184 4.99 -20.70 2.76
C ALA A 184 4.65 -19.92 4.05
N ARG A 185 5.59 -19.11 4.53
CA ARG A 185 5.49 -18.36 5.79
C ARG A 185 5.03 -16.92 5.57
N PHE A 186 5.52 -16.27 4.52
CA PHE A 186 5.38 -14.81 4.30
C PHE A 186 4.61 -14.45 3.02
N GLY A 187 4.22 -15.44 2.21
CA GLY A 187 3.31 -15.24 1.08
C GLY A 187 3.93 -14.73 -0.21
N GLN A 188 5.25 -14.51 -0.25
CA GLN A 188 6.02 -14.14 -1.44
C GLN A 188 7.49 -14.52 -1.27
N ASP A 189 8.25 -14.64 -2.35
CA ASP A 189 9.66 -15.08 -2.36
C ASP A 189 10.65 -14.13 -1.70
N ASP A 190 10.30 -12.85 -1.57
CA ASP A 190 11.16 -11.80 -1.05
C ASP A 190 10.58 -11.10 0.18
N HIS A 191 9.43 -11.55 0.68
CA HIS A 191 8.93 -11.12 1.99
C HIS A 191 9.76 -11.76 3.09
N VAL A 192 9.94 -11.00 4.17
CA VAL A 192 10.57 -11.49 5.41
C VAL A 192 9.59 -11.54 6.58
N ARG A 193 8.31 -11.22 6.34
CA ARG A 193 7.27 -11.23 7.36
C ARG A 193 5.85 -11.37 6.81
N MET A 194 4.96 -11.91 7.64
CA MET A 194 3.51 -11.92 7.48
C MET A 194 2.88 -11.15 8.63
N TYR A 195 2.22 -10.03 8.33
CA TYR A 195 1.68 -9.16 9.37
C TYR A 195 0.34 -9.65 9.93
N ALA A 196 0.23 -9.64 11.25
CA ALA A 196 -1.06 -9.60 11.92
C ALA A 196 -1.56 -8.16 12.04
N ARG A 197 -2.87 -7.97 11.84
CA ARG A 197 -3.52 -6.65 11.80
C ARG A 197 -3.22 -5.78 13.03
N GLN A 198 -3.29 -6.37 14.22
CA GLN A 198 -3.15 -5.63 15.48
C GLN A 198 -1.71 -5.17 15.69
N ASP A 199 -0.74 -6.04 15.38
CA ASP A 199 0.67 -5.72 15.51
C ASP A 199 1.09 -4.65 14.50
N PHE A 200 0.66 -4.73 13.23
CA PHE A 200 0.94 -3.70 12.23
C PHE A 200 0.50 -2.31 12.68
N GLN A 201 -0.75 -2.15 13.14
CA GLN A 201 -1.24 -0.87 13.66
C GLN A 201 -0.48 -0.41 14.91
N SER A 202 -0.08 -1.34 15.78
CA SER A 202 0.73 -1.03 16.96
C SER A 202 2.11 -0.49 16.57
N ARG A 203 2.81 -1.13 15.62
CA ARG A 203 4.12 -0.68 15.12
C ARG A 203 4.03 0.73 14.51
N LEU A 204 3.00 1.00 13.70
CA LEU A 204 2.75 2.34 13.16
C LEU A 204 2.53 3.38 14.27
N THR A 205 1.73 3.04 15.29
CA THR A 205 1.48 3.94 16.43
C THR A 205 2.76 4.20 17.22
N GLN A 206 3.59 3.17 17.43
CA GLN A 206 4.88 3.28 18.13
C GLN A 206 5.88 4.15 17.36
N ALA A 207 5.83 4.17 16.03
CA ALA A 207 6.62 5.08 15.19
C ALA A 207 6.14 6.55 15.28
N GLY A 208 4.97 6.81 15.87
CA GLY A 208 4.44 8.15 16.15
C GLY A 208 3.22 8.53 15.31
N PHE A 209 2.76 7.68 14.39
CA PHE A 209 1.57 7.97 13.58
C PHE A 209 0.28 7.93 14.43
N ASP A 210 -0.63 8.87 14.18
CA ASP A 210 -2.06 8.68 14.46
C ASP A 210 -2.67 7.82 13.34
N VAL A 211 -3.04 6.58 13.66
CA VAL A 211 -3.42 5.56 12.67
C VAL A 211 -4.94 5.50 12.51
N LYS A 212 -5.41 5.66 11.28
CA LYS A 212 -6.81 5.49 10.88
C LYS A 212 -6.96 4.28 9.97
N ALA A 213 -7.78 3.32 10.39
CA ALA A 213 -8.18 2.16 9.59
C ALA A 213 -9.51 2.44 8.88
N LEU A 214 -9.46 2.73 7.59
CA LEU A 214 -10.62 3.15 6.79
C LEU A 214 -11.19 1.97 6.00
N GLY A 215 -12.29 1.38 6.50
CA GLY A 215 -13.09 0.39 5.78
C GLY A 215 -14.12 1.02 4.84
N SER A 216 -14.97 0.19 4.22
CA SER A 216 -15.95 0.65 3.20
C SER A 216 -16.89 1.76 3.68
N GLN A 217 -17.25 1.76 4.97
CA GLN A 217 -18.11 2.80 5.57
C GLN A 217 -17.50 4.21 5.47
N ALA A 218 -16.18 4.34 5.52
CA ALA A 218 -15.51 5.64 5.40
C ALA A 218 -15.62 6.24 3.98
N PHE A 219 -15.84 5.41 2.97
CA PHE A 219 -15.95 5.83 1.57
C PHE A 219 -17.40 6.02 1.11
N GLY A 220 -18.37 5.53 1.88
CA GLY A 220 -19.79 5.59 1.57
C GLY A 220 -20.34 4.31 0.96
N GLU A 221 -21.65 4.12 1.12
CA GLU A 221 -22.35 2.90 0.72
C GLU A 221 -22.17 2.61 -0.78
N GLY A 222 -21.77 1.37 -1.09
CA GLY A 222 -21.65 0.89 -2.46
C GLY A 222 -20.42 1.39 -3.23
N VAL A 223 -19.59 2.27 -2.66
CA VAL A 223 -18.37 2.79 -3.33
C VAL A 223 -17.38 1.66 -3.58
N PHE A 224 -17.08 0.82 -2.60
CA PHE A 224 -16.17 -0.32 -2.77
C PHE A 224 -16.65 -1.26 -3.87
N LYS A 225 -17.92 -1.66 -3.81
CA LYS A 225 -18.58 -2.41 -4.89
C LYS A 225 -18.42 -1.69 -6.23
N GLN A 226 -18.79 -0.42 -6.36
CA GLN A 226 -18.67 0.32 -7.62
C GLN A 226 -17.25 0.31 -8.20
N HIS A 227 -16.23 0.35 -7.34
CA HIS A 227 -14.83 0.43 -7.75
C HIS A 227 -14.07 -0.89 -7.70
N GLY A 228 -14.78 -2.02 -7.51
CA GLY A 228 -14.17 -3.35 -7.53
C GLY A 228 -13.16 -3.57 -6.41
N ILE A 229 -13.44 -2.99 -5.25
CA ILE A 229 -12.71 -3.19 -4.00
C ILE A 229 -13.57 -4.12 -3.15
N THR A 230 -12.95 -5.04 -2.40
CA THR A 230 -13.69 -5.99 -1.56
C THR A 230 -14.12 -5.31 -0.25
N GLU A 231 -15.28 -5.68 0.30
CA GLU A 231 -15.81 -5.07 1.54
C GLU A 231 -14.94 -5.34 2.78
N GLN A 232 -14.05 -6.34 2.71
CA GLN A 232 -13.05 -6.63 3.75
C GLN A 232 -11.84 -5.68 3.72
N SER A 233 -11.64 -4.92 2.63
CA SER A 233 -10.48 -4.04 2.50
C SER A 233 -10.48 -2.92 3.54
N VAL A 234 -9.29 -2.63 4.04
CA VAL A 234 -9.03 -1.54 4.98
C VAL A 234 -7.86 -0.75 4.45
N LEU A 235 -8.03 0.58 4.33
CA LEU A 235 -6.95 1.50 4.01
C LEU A 235 -6.38 2.08 5.31
N TYR A 236 -5.10 1.83 5.60
CA TYR A 236 -4.44 2.44 6.76
C TYR A 236 -3.82 3.78 6.37
N ILE A 237 -4.23 4.82 7.08
CA ILE A 237 -3.71 6.17 6.97
C ILE A 237 -2.98 6.52 8.26
N GLY A 238 -1.69 6.78 8.18
CA GLY A 238 -0.91 7.37 9.27
C GLY A 238 -0.91 8.90 9.15
N GLN A 239 -1.17 9.61 10.23
CA GLN A 239 -1.10 11.08 10.27
C GLN A 239 -0.08 11.54 11.30
N LYS A 240 0.52 12.71 11.06
CA LYS A 240 1.43 13.37 12.00
C LYS A 240 0.76 14.61 12.56
N SER A 241 0.53 14.61 13.88
CA SER A 241 -0.02 15.78 14.60
C SER A 241 1.02 16.88 14.82
#